data_AF-A0A7G8JP61-F1
#
_entry.id   AF-A0A7G8JP61-F1
#
_cell.length_a   1.000
_cell.length_b   1.000
_cell.length_c   1.000
_cell.angle_alpha   90.00
_cell.angle_beta   90.00
_cell.angle_gamma   90.00
#
_symmetry.space_group_name_H-M   'P 1'
#
loop_
_entity.id
_entity.type
_entity.pdbx_description
1 polymer ?
#
loop_
_entity_poly.entity_id
_entity_poly.type
_entity_poly.pdbx_seq_one_letter_code
_entity_poly.pdbx_strand_id
1 'polypeptide(L)' 'MDIELNGTTIYLDRPSDKAVAQRVAAHIQRRIVEDDWRPYASKADALAAWAKLGGIRLKVLQAFDLLE' A
#
# COMPACT_ATOMS: atom_id res chain seq x y z
N MET A 1 12.71 -11.46 4.72
CA MET A 1 12.24 -10.94 6.03
C MET A 1 10.89 -10.39 5.73
N ASP A 2 9.84 -10.95 6.31
CA ASP A 2 8.49 -10.69 5.80
C ASP A 2 7.69 -9.93 6.85
N ILE A 3 6.64 -9.25 6.41
CA ILE A 3 5.67 -8.62 7.31
C ILE A 3 4.29 -9.15 7.00
N GLU A 4 3.48 -9.28 8.04
CA GLU A 4 2.06 -9.57 7.90
C GLU A 4 1.29 -8.24 7.90
N LEU A 5 0.43 -8.06 6.91
CA LEU A 5 -0.43 -6.90 6.77
C LEU A 5 -1.81 -7.37 6.32
N ASN A 6 -2.84 -7.09 7.11
CA ASN A 6 -4.23 -7.48 6.81
C ASN A 6 -4.36 -8.99 6.46
N GLY A 7 -3.69 -9.85 7.23
CA GLY A 7 -3.67 -11.31 7.00
C GLY A 7 -2.89 -11.76 5.76
N THR A 8 -2.26 -10.84 5.03
CA THR A 8 -1.42 -11.12 3.86
C THR A 8 0.06 -10.97 4.20
N THR A 9 0.86 -11.96 3.83
CA THR A 9 2.32 -11.91 3.97
C THR A 9 2.94 -11.13 2.81
N ILE A 10 3.64 -10.03 3.14
CA ILE A 10 4.44 -9.26 2.19
C ILE A 10 5.90 -9.69 2.30
N TYR A 11 6.40 -10.29 1.21
CA TYR A 11 7.82 -10.62 1.05
C TYR A 11 8.66 -9.38 0.75
N LEU A 12 9.67 -9.13 1.57
CA LEU A 12 10.59 -8.00 1.41
C LEU A 12 11.96 -8.46 0.93
N ASP A 13 12.51 -7.69 -0.01
CA ASP A 13 13.78 -7.99 -0.66
C ASP A 13 14.97 -7.60 0.25
N ARG A 14 14.82 -6.55 1.07
CA ARG A 14 15.85 -6.08 2.00
C ARG A 14 15.29 -5.76 3.39
N PRO A 15 16.08 -5.87 4.47
CA PRO A 15 15.63 -5.48 5.82
C PRO A 15 15.15 -4.02 5.93
N SER A 16 15.78 -3.11 5.17
CA SER A 16 15.40 -1.69 5.10
C SER A 16 13.97 -1.46 4.61
N ASP A 17 13.45 -2.38 3.80
CA ASP A 17 12.14 -2.26 3.17
C ASP A 17 11.01 -2.40 4.18
N LYS A 18 11.28 -3.00 5.34
CA LYS A 18 10.29 -3.16 6.42
C LYS A 18 9.76 -1.81 6.90
N ALA A 19 10.66 -0.87 7.19
CA ALA A 19 10.28 0.47 7.63
C ALA A 19 9.59 1.27 6.52
N VAL A 20 9.89 0.98 5.25
CA VAL A 20 9.19 1.60 4.11
C VAL A 20 7.78 1.03 3.99
N ALA A 21 7.62 -0.29 4.03
CA ALA A 21 6.34 -0.97 3.93
C ALA A 21 5.39 -0.57 5.05
N GLN A 22 5.86 -0.49 6.29
CA GLN A 22 5.06 -0.03 7.43
C GLN A 22 4.58 1.43 7.27
N ARG A 23 5.44 2.33 6.80
CA ARG A 23 5.06 3.73 6.55
C ARG A 23 4.03 3.85 5.43
N VAL A 24 4.23 3.11 4.34
CA VAL A 24 3.28 3.08 3.22
C VAL A 24 1.94 2.48 3.67
N ALA A 25 1.97 1.42 4.48
CA ALA A 25 0.77 0.82 5.04
C ALA A 25 -0.01 1.78 5.93
N ALA A 26 0.67 2.46 6.87
CA ALA A 26 0.03 3.46 7.72
C ALA A 26 -0.58 4.61 6.89
N HIS A 27 0.11 5.06 5.85
CA HIS A 27 -0.40 6.10 4.96
C HIS A 27 -1.66 5.67 4.21
N ILE A 28 -1.68 4.46 3.65
CA ILE A 28 -2.82 3.92 2.91
C ILE A 28 -3.99 3.66 3.85
N GLN A 29 -3.76 3.03 5.00
CA GLN A 29 -4.79 2.78 6.01
C GLN A 29 -5.49 4.07 6.41
N ARG A 30 -4.73 5.14 6.67
CA ARG A 30 -5.29 6.45 7.01
C ARG A 30 -6.22 6.98 5.92
N ARG A 31 -5.82 6.87 4.65
CA ARG A 31 -6.66 7.31 3.51
C ARG A 31 -7.92 6.47 3.35
N ILE A 32 -7.87 5.16 3.62
CA ILE A 32 -9.06 4.30 3.64
C ILE A 32 -10.02 4.76 4.74
N VAL A 33 -9.51 4.99 5.96
CA VAL A 33 -10.33 5.37 7.12
C VAL A 33 -10.93 6.77 6.97
N GLU A 34 -10.16 7.72 6.46
CA GLU A 34 -10.60 9.10 6.24
C GLU A 34 -11.40 9.29 4.92
N ASP A 35 -11.45 8.26 4.07
CA ASP A 35 -11.91 8.34 2.67
C ASP A 35 -11.26 9.50 1.88
N ASP A 36 -9.99 9.80 2.19
CA ASP A 36 -9.24 10.92 1.60
C ASP A 36 -8.30 10.47 0.46
N TRP A 37 -8.77 10.65 -0.77
CA TRP A 37 -8.06 10.28 -1.99
C TRP A 37 -7.39 11.46 -2.70
N ARG A 38 -7.33 12.65 -2.09
CA ARG A 38 -6.72 13.82 -2.73
C ARG A 38 -5.21 13.62 -2.99
N PRO A 39 -4.66 14.20 -4.07
CA PRO A 39 -5.32 15.12 -5.02
C PRO A 39 -6.06 14.43 -6.17
N TYR A 40 -6.22 13.10 -6.13
CA TYR A 40 -6.92 12.37 -7.18
C TYR A 40 -8.43 12.65 -7.12
N ALA A 41 -9.09 12.58 -8.27
CA ALA A 41 -10.54 12.81 -8.37
C ALA A 41 -11.35 11.69 -7.72
N SER A 42 -10.78 10.48 -7.61
CA SER A 42 -11.43 9.33 -6.99
C SER A 42 -10.41 8.36 -6.36
N LYS A 43 -10.91 7.42 -5.54
CA LYS A 43 -10.15 6.26 -5.06
C LYS A 43 -9.55 5.46 -6.22
N ALA A 44 -10.34 5.20 -7.25
CA ALA A 44 -9.90 4.41 -8.42
C ALA A 44 -8.71 5.08 -9.12
N ASP A 45 -8.76 6.41 -9.29
CA ASP A 45 -7.66 7.18 -9.90
C ASP A 45 -6.38 7.12 -9.04
N ALA A 46 -6.54 7.22 -7.71
CA ALA A 46 -5.43 7.11 -6.77
C ALA A 46 -4.76 5.73 -6.86
N LEU A 47 -5.56 4.66 -6.83
CA LEU A 47 -5.08 3.29 -6.93
C LEU A 47 -4.39 3.01 -8.26
N ALA A 48 -4.98 3.46 -9.38
CA ALA A 48 -4.39 3.30 -10.71
C ALA A 48 -3.06 4.07 -10.84
N ALA A 49 -2.96 5.27 -10.27
CA ALA A 49 -1.72 6.04 -10.26
C ALA A 49 -0.64 5.38 -9.39
N TRP A 50 -1.01 4.82 -8.24
CA TRP A 50 -0.07 4.17 -7.35
C TRP A 50 0.37 2.78 -7.82
N ALA A 51 -0.50 2.03 -8.48
CA ALA A 51 -0.18 0.72 -9.07
C ALA A 51 1.00 0.83 -10.05
N LYS A 52 1.02 1.90 -10.87
CA LYS A 52 2.08 2.18 -11.85
C LYS A 52 3.49 2.33 -11.23
N LEU A 53 3.56 2.63 -9.93
CA LEU A 53 4.84 2.79 -9.23
C LEU A 53 5.46 1.43 -8.83
N GLY A 54 4.65 0.37 -8.76
CA GLY A 54 5.10 -0.97 -8.42
C GLY A 54 5.72 -1.09 -7.01
N GLY A 55 6.59 -2.09 -6.85
CA GLY A 55 7.41 -2.30 -5.66
C GLY A 55 6.62 -2.48 -4.37
N ILE A 56 7.17 -1.98 -3.25
CA ILE A 56 6.58 -2.08 -1.92
C ILE A 56 5.17 -1.47 -1.87
N ARG A 57 4.92 -0.39 -2.60
CA ARG A 57 3.61 0.26 -2.62
C ARG A 57 2.55 -0.65 -3.24
N LEU A 58 2.86 -1.27 -4.37
CA LEU A 58 1.94 -2.24 -4.99
C LEU A 58 1.67 -3.42 -4.05
N LYS A 59 2.72 -4.01 -3.45
CA LYS A 59 2.57 -5.11 -2.48
C LYS A 59 1.67 -4.73 -1.30
N VAL A 60 1.78 -3.50 -0.78
CA VAL A 60 0.93 -3.00 0.30
C VAL A 60 -0.52 -2.78 -0.15
N LEU A 61 -0.75 -2.29 -1.37
CA LEU A 61 -2.09 -2.12 -1.91
C LEU A 61 -2.80 -3.47 -2.10
N GLN A 62 -2.08 -4.48 -2.61
CA GLN A 62 -2.58 -5.85 -2.72
C GLN A 62 -2.90 -6.44 -1.35
N ALA A 63 -2.03 -6.25 -0.36
CA ALA A 63 -2.29 -6.73 1.00
C ALA A 63 -3.53 -6.11 1.66
N PHE A 64 -3.91 -4.88 1.29
CA PHE A 64 -5.16 -4.25 1.74
C PHE A 64 -6.38 -4.59 0.86
N ASP A 65 -6.28 -5.56 -0.04
CA ASP A 65 -7.33 -5.95 -0.98
C ASP A 65 -7.81 -4.78 -1.86
N LEU A 66 -6.92 -3.82 -2.14
CA LEU A 66 -7.24 -2.65 -2.96
C LEU A 66 -6.95 -2.88 -4.44
N LEU A 67 -6.09 -3.85 -4.76
CA LEU A 67 -5.66 -4.20 -6.11
C LEU A 67 -5.38 -5.71 -6.18
N GLU A 68 -5.54 -6.29 -7.37
CA GLU A 68 -5.08 -7.65 -7.69
C GLU A 68 -3.58 -7.68 -8.03
#